data_AF-A0A950EZ44-F1
#
_entry.id   AF-A0A950EZ44-F1
#
_cell.length_a   1.000
_cell.length_b   1.000
_cell.length_c   1.000
_cell.angle_alpha   90.00
_cell.angle_beta   90.00
_cell.angle_gamma   90.00
#
_symmetry.space_group_name_H-M   'P 1'
#
loop_
_entity.id
_entity.type
_entity.pdbx_description
1 polymer ?
#
loop_
_entity_poly.entity_id
_entity_poly.type
_entity_poly.pdbx_seq_one_letter_code
_entity_poly.pdbx_strand_id
1 'polypeptide(L)' 'LVQALKDQGAEDIVVFVGGVIPAQDYEFLYQAGAAGIFGPGTPIPTCARQVLAAIKAACVPA' A
#
# COMPACT_ATOMS: atom_id res chain seq x y z
N LEU A 1 -6.44 -10.28 0.64
CA LEU A 1 -5.31 -10.11 -0.30
C LEU A 1 -3.98 -10.23 0.42
N VAL A 2 -3.64 -9.33 1.36
CA VAL A 2 -2.34 -9.37 2.06
C VAL A 2 -2.03 -10.73 2.68
N GLN A 3 -2.98 -11.33 3.40
CA GLN A 3 -2.77 -12.69 3.96
C GLN A 3 -2.46 -13.73 2.87
N ALA A 4 -3.20 -13.72 1.76
CA ALA A 4 -2.97 -14.66 0.67
C ALA A 4 -1.60 -14.48 -0.02
N LEU A 5 -1.07 -13.25 -0.07
CA LEU A 5 0.28 -12.99 -0.55
C LEU A 5 1.33 -13.57 0.42
N LYS A 6 1.14 -13.39 1.72
CA LYS A 6 2.00 -13.99 2.75
C LYS A 6 1.98 -15.51 2.70
N ASP A 7 0.80 -16.11 2.55
CA ASP A 7 0.64 -17.57 2.45
C ASP A 7 1.36 -18.15 1.21
N GLN A 8 1.58 -17.33 0.17
CA GLN A 8 2.34 -17.69 -1.03
C GLN A 8 3.83 -17.30 -0.96
N GLY A 9 4.29 -16.76 0.17
CA GLY A 9 5.68 -16.30 0.35
C GLY A 9 6.04 -15.00 -0.37
N ALA A 10 5.04 -14.23 -0.82
CA ALA A 10 5.21 -12.99 -1.57
C ALA A 10 5.10 -11.75 -0.66
N GLU A 11 5.83 -11.74 0.45
CA GLU A 11 5.81 -10.66 1.44
C GLU A 11 6.51 -9.37 0.97
N ASP A 12 7.26 -9.46 -0.12
CA ASP A 12 7.94 -8.35 -0.80
C ASP A 12 6.98 -7.48 -1.65
N ILE A 13 5.78 -7.98 -1.96
CA ILE A 13 4.79 -7.24 -2.74
C ILE A 13 4.15 -6.13 -1.89
N VAL A 14 4.38 -4.88 -2.31
CA VAL A 14 3.81 -3.69 -1.67
C VAL A 14 2.35 -3.49 -2.07
N VAL A 15 1.44 -3.44 -1.10
CA VAL A 15 -0.01 -3.28 -1.33
C VAL A 15 -0.46 -1.86 -1.06
N PHE A 16 -1.19 -1.24 -2.00
CA PHE A 16 -1.84 0.07 -1.82
C PHE A 16 -3.35 -0.07 -1.94
N VAL A 17 -4.08 0.80 -1.24
CA VAL A 17 -5.55 0.84 -1.29
C VAL A 17 -5.98 2.18 -1.87
N GLY A 18 -7.00 2.17 -2.73
CA GLY A 18 -7.54 3.41 -3.32
C GLY A 18 -9.05 3.36 -3.47
N GLY A 19 -9.65 4.53 -3.67
CA GLY A 19 -11.10 4.69 -3.82
C GLY A 19 -11.74 5.41 -2.63
N VAL A 20 -13.05 5.22 -2.46
CA VAL A 20 -13.82 5.85 -1.36
C VAL A 20 -13.72 4.96 -0.12
N ILE A 21 -12.97 5.40 0.88
CA ILE A 21 -12.68 4.64 2.10
C ILE A 21 -12.98 5.54 3.31
N PRO A 22 -13.81 5.10 4.27
CA PRO A 22 -14.05 5.82 5.51
C PRO A 22 -12.76 6.02 6.32
N ALA A 23 -12.55 7.21 6.88
CA ALA A 23 -11.33 7.53 7.63
C ALA A 23 -11.09 6.62 8.84
N GLN A 24 -12.17 6.13 9.47
CA GLN A 24 -12.12 5.19 10.59
C GLN A 24 -11.53 3.81 10.22
N ASP A 25 -11.57 3.44 8.93
CA ASP A 25 -11.05 2.16 8.45
C ASP A 25 -9.55 2.22 8.12
N TYR A 26 -8.93 3.41 8.18
CA TYR A 26 -7.54 3.59 7.73
C TYR A 26 -6.58 2.82 8.62
N GLU A 27 -6.74 2.91 9.95
CA GLU A 27 -5.87 2.19 10.89
C GLU A 27 -5.95 0.68 10.67
N PHE A 28 -7.16 0.14 10.49
CA PHE A 28 -7.36 -1.26 10.16
C PHE A 28 -6.64 -1.67 8.88
N LEU A 29 -6.74 -0.87 7.81
CA LEU A 29 -6.09 -1.17 6.54
C LEU A 29 -4.55 -1.11 6.64
N TYR A 30 -4.00 -0.17 7.39
CA TYR A 30 -2.56 -0.11 7.66
C TYR A 30 -2.10 -1.33 8.47
N GLN A 31 -2.83 -1.70 9.53
CA GLN A 31 -2.52 -2.91 10.32
C GLN A 31 -2.63 -4.19 9.49
N ALA A 32 -3.55 -4.23 8.52
CA ALA A 32 -3.69 -5.33 7.58
C ALA A 32 -2.56 -5.39 6.54
N GLY A 33 -1.70 -4.38 6.44
CA GLY A 33 -0.51 -4.37 5.57
C GLY A 33 -0.60 -3.46 4.34
N ALA A 34 -1.53 -2.49 4.31
CA ALA A 34 -1.50 -1.44 3.29
C ALA A 34 -0.29 -0.51 3.50
N ALA A 35 0.50 -0.28 2.45
CA ALA A 35 1.61 0.67 2.45
C ALA A 35 1.15 2.13 2.21
N GLY A 36 -0.07 2.33 1.73
CA GLY A 36 -0.64 3.65 1.50
C GLY A 36 -2.11 3.58 1.08
N ILE A 37 -2.83 4.66 1.38
CA ILE A 37 -4.26 4.82 1.06
C ILE A 37 -4.44 6.09 0.21
N PHE A 38 -5.03 5.95 -0.99
CA PHE A 38 -5.27 7.04 -1.93
C PHE A 38 -6.78 7.28 -2.10
N GLY A 39 -7.30 8.21 -1.28
CA GLY A 39 -8.71 8.60 -1.30
C GLY A 39 -9.12 9.47 -2.50
N PRO A 40 -10.40 9.85 -2.59
CA PRO A 40 -10.91 10.72 -3.66
C PRO A 40 -10.18 12.07 -3.66
N GLY A 41 -9.80 12.55 -4.85
CA GLY A 41 -9.08 13.82 -5.01
C GLY A 41 -7.57 13.75 -4.77
N THR A 42 -7.01 12.57 -4.45
CA THR A 42 -5.55 12.41 -4.33
C THR A 42 -4.87 12.72 -5.69
N PRO A 43 -3.94 13.69 -5.77
CA PRO A 43 -3.30 14.03 -7.04
C PRO A 43 -2.39 12.90 -7.53
N ILE A 44 -2.56 12.49 -8.80
CA ILE A 44 -1.77 11.42 -9.44
C ILE A 44 -0.24 11.58 -9.21
N PRO A 45 0.36 12.78 -9.36
CA PRO A 45 1.81 12.94 -9.13
C PRO A 45 2.24 12.68 -7.68
N THR A 46 1.33 12.86 -6.72
CA THR A 46 1.58 12.56 -5.31
C THR A 46 1.55 11.05 -5.07
N CYS A 47 0.52 10.35 -5.56
CA CYS A 47 0.45 8.89 -5.41
C CYS A 47 1.60 8.20 -6.14
N ALA A 48 1.94 8.62 -7.36
CA ALA A 48 3.04 8.05 -8.13
C ALA A 48 4.39 8.15 -7.40
N ARG A 49 4.68 9.30 -6.77
CA ARG A 49 5.90 9.47 -5.97
C ARG A 49 5.92 8.56 -4.75
N GLN A 50 4.79 8.43 -4.04
CA GLN A 50 4.68 7.57 -2.87
C GLN A 50 4.83 6.09 -3.22
N VAL A 51 4.20 5.63 -4.32
CA VAL A 51 4.36 4.26 -4.82
C VAL A 51 5.81 3.96 -5.16
N LEU A 52 6.48 4.83 -5.92
CA LEU A 52 7.89 4.64 -6.28
C LEU A 52 8.81 4.63 -5.05
N ALA A 53 8.56 5.49 -4.06
CA ALA A 53 9.35 5.54 -2.84
C ALA A 53 9.20 4.24 -2.03
N ALA A 54 7.97 3.75 -1.87
CA ALA A 54 7.68 2.53 -1.13
C ALA A 54 8.25 1.27 -1.80
N ILE A 55 8.16 1.15 -3.13
CA ILE A 55 8.78 0.03 -3.86
C ILE A 55 10.31 0.04 -3.70
N LYS A 56 10.94 1.22 -3.80
CA LYS A 56 12.39 1.36 -3.59
C LYS A 56 12.81 1.00 -2.16
N ALA A 57 11.99 1.32 -1.17
CA ALA A 57 12.27 0.99 0.23
C ALA A 57 12.07 -0.51 0.53
N ALA A 58 11.11 -1.16 -0.13
CA ALA A 58 10.85 -2.60 0.01
C ALA A 58 11.90 -3.47 -0.70
N CYS A 59 12.53 -2.94 -1.76
CA CYS A 59 13.61 -3.64 -2.45
C CYS A 59 14.88 -3.63 -1.58
N VAL A 60 15.18 -4.78 -0.97
CA VAL A 60 16.52 -5.05 -0.40
C VAL A 60 17.51 -5.11 -1.56
N PRO A 61 18.67 -4.42 -1.48
CA PRO A 61 19.71 -4.59 -2.51
C PRO A 61 20.14 -6.05 -2.53
N ALA A 62 20.02 -6.69 -3.69
CA ALA A 62 20.65 -7.97 -3.99
C ALA A 62 22.18 -7.85 -3.97
#